data_AF-A0A2N7W2H9-F1
#
_entry.id   AF-A0A2N7W2H9-F1
#
_cell.length_a   1.000
_cell.length_b   1.000
_cell.length_c   1.000
_cell.angle_alpha   90.00
_cell.angle_beta   90.00
_cell.angle_gamma   90.00
#
_symmetry.space_group_name_H-M   'P 1'
#
loop_
_entity.id
_entity.type
_entity.pdbx_description
1 polymer ?
#
loop_
_entity_poly.entity_id
_entity_poly.type
_entity_poly.pdbx_seq_one_letter_code
_entity_poly.pdbx_strand_id
1 'polypeptide(L)'
;MNEPAAYLAYQPDGPGLVCAVMVLVDGPNVYGWYAGPSRGQYVSAFFMLEHYYSPHETAFYRTIGDDVYDDWVLAYPPREIELGARSPLPEGVGHALERAQDAFVAEWLVYRDDPASAADVEWYRARNLPLAHAGIRCDKLPKLTEAQLTWTYASPTLDLNIVDCLRKRWPLDFALAA
;
A
#
# COMPACT_ATOMS: atom_id res chain seq x y z
N MET A 1 -10.35 -5.72 -15.43
CA MET A 1 -9.75 -5.50 -14.10
C MET A 1 -10.15 -6.62 -13.16
N ASN A 2 -9.16 -7.29 -12.58
CA ASN A 2 -9.37 -8.37 -11.62
C ASN A 2 -9.81 -7.85 -10.24
N GLU A 3 -10.27 -8.73 -9.37
CA GLU A 3 -10.57 -8.40 -7.97
C GLU A 3 -9.33 -7.82 -7.27
N PRO A 4 -9.50 -6.82 -6.36
CA PRO A 4 -8.40 -6.29 -5.57
C PRO A 4 -7.70 -7.38 -4.77
N ALA A 5 -6.37 -7.39 -4.84
CA ALA A 5 -5.53 -8.22 -3.98
C ALA A 5 -4.80 -7.32 -2.98
N ALA A 6 -4.62 -7.82 -1.75
CA ALA A 6 -4.00 -7.07 -0.68
C ALA A 6 -2.74 -7.75 -0.12
N TYR A 7 -1.77 -6.93 0.27
CA TYR A 7 -0.63 -7.30 1.11
C TYR A 7 -0.56 -6.41 2.33
N LEU A 8 -0.36 -6.99 3.50
CA LEU A 8 -0.18 -6.27 4.76
C LEU A 8 1.04 -6.81 5.48
N ALA A 9 1.77 -5.92 6.14
CA ALA A 9 2.85 -6.27 7.03
C ALA A 9 2.79 -5.42 8.30
N TYR A 10 2.91 -6.09 9.44
CA TYR A 10 2.76 -5.51 10.77
C TYR A 10 3.85 -6.02 11.71
N GLN A 11 4.44 -5.15 12.52
CA GLN A 11 5.48 -5.50 13.49
C GLN A 11 4.94 -5.25 14.92
N PRO A 12 4.62 -6.31 15.68
CA PRO A 12 4.04 -6.18 17.02
C PRO A 12 5.03 -5.62 18.06
N ASP A 13 6.34 -5.84 17.86
CA ASP A 13 7.40 -5.33 18.73
C ASP A 13 8.14 -4.12 18.12
N GLY A 14 7.54 -3.49 17.10
CA GLY A 14 8.15 -2.43 16.31
C GLY A 14 7.21 -1.24 16.10
N PRO A 15 7.21 -0.60 14.91
CA PRO A 15 6.39 0.57 14.63
C PRO A 15 4.90 0.26 14.37
N GLY A 16 4.49 -1.01 14.39
CA GLY A 16 3.14 -1.44 14.03
C GLY A 16 3.00 -1.69 12.53
N LEU A 17 2.01 -1.08 11.89
CA LEU A 17 1.80 -1.25 10.45
C LEU A 17 3.00 -0.69 9.67
N VAL A 18 3.73 -1.57 9.00
CA VAL A 18 4.92 -1.20 8.20
C VAL A 18 4.63 -1.14 6.71
N CYS A 19 3.60 -1.83 6.26
CA CYS A 19 3.19 -1.82 4.86
C CYS A 19 1.73 -2.24 4.72
N ALA A 20 0.96 -1.48 3.96
CA ALA A 20 -0.33 -1.88 3.41
C ALA A 20 -0.28 -1.64 1.90
N VAL A 21 -0.68 -2.62 1.11
CA VAL A 21 -0.72 -2.53 -0.35
C VAL A 21 -2.02 -3.14 -0.85
N MET A 22 -2.69 -2.41 -1.72
CA MET A 22 -3.81 -2.90 -2.52
C MET A 22 -3.41 -2.85 -4.00
N VAL A 23 -3.77 -3.91 -4.73
CA VAL A 23 -3.36 -4.14 -6.12
C VAL A 23 -4.56 -4.50 -6.97
N LEU A 24 -4.64 -3.90 -8.16
CA LEU A 24 -5.53 -4.25 -9.25
C LEU A 24 -4.70 -4.59 -10.49
N VAL A 25 -5.05 -5.68 -11.16
CA VAL A 25 -4.41 -6.07 -12.42
C VAL A 25 -5.38 -5.86 -13.58
N ASP A 26 -4.92 -5.21 -14.65
CA ASP A 26 -5.67 -5.06 -15.89
C ASP A 26 -4.74 -5.20 -17.11
N GLY A 27 -4.88 -6.31 -17.81
CA GLY A 27 -4.01 -6.68 -18.93
C GLY A 27 -2.53 -6.75 -18.51
N PRO A 28 -1.61 -6.03 -19.19
CA PRO A 28 -0.20 -6.06 -18.86
C PRO A 28 0.17 -5.16 -17.68
N ASN A 29 -0.76 -4.34 -17.18
CA ASN A 29 -0.49 -3.29 -16.21
C ASN A 29 -0.97 -3.68 -14.81
N VAL A 30 -0.27 -3.16 -13.82
CA VAL A 30 -0.66 -3.26 -12.41
C VAL A 30 -0.93 -1.86 -11.89
N TYR A 31 -2.00 -1.71 -11.14
CA TYR A 31 -2.38 -0.47 -10.48
C TYR A 31 -2.54 -0.74 -8.99
N GLY A 32 -2.46 0.29 -8.17
CA GLY A 32 -2.73 0.09 -6.77
C GLY A 32 -2.50 1.32 -5.91
N TRP A 33 -2.50 1.06 -4.62
CA TRP A 33 -2.22 2.02 -3.58
C TRP A 33 -1.37 1.36 -2.51
N TYR A 34 -0.42 2.09 -1.94
CA TYR A 34 0.31 1.64 -0.76
C TYR A 34 0.28 2.70 0.33
N ALA A 35 0.48 2.26 1.57
CA ALA A 35 0.73 3.13 2.70
C ALA A 35 1.69 2.50 3.72
N GLY A 36 2.44 3.33 4.42
CA GLY A 36 3.34 2.91 5.48
C GLY A 36 4.29 4.01 5.96
N PRO A 37 5.09 3.72 6.98
CA PRO A 37 6.16 4.61 7.42
C PRO A 37 7.25 4.77 6.34
N SER A 38 7.75 5.99 6.22
CA SER A 38 8.87 6.39 5.37
C SER A 38 9.61 7.55 6.04
N ARG A 39 10.86 7.32 6.47
CA ARG A 39 11.75 8.35 7.04
C ARG A 39 11.11 9.18 8.17
N GLY A 40 10.35 8.52 9.05
CA GLY A 40 9.69 9.17 10.19
C GLY A 40 8.38 9.91 9.85
N GLN A 41 7.89 9.79 8.60
CA GLN A 41 6.56 10.21 8.20
C GLN A 41 5.71 8.99 7.84
N TYR A 42 4.39 9.15 7.80
CA TYR A 42 3.50 8.17 7.19
C TYR A 42 3.17 8.65 5.78
N VAL A 43 3.43 7.80 4.78
CA VAL A 43 3.20 8.13 3.37
C VAL A 43 2.21 7.16 2.78
N SER A 44 1.41 7.65 1.85
CA SER A 44 0.56 6.85 0.98
C SER A 44 0.59 7.41 -0.42
N ALA A 45 0.49 6.54 -1.42
CA ALA A 45 0.43 6.95 -2.81
C ALA A 45 -0.30 5.90 -3.65
N PHE A 46 -0.97 6.38 -4.70
CA PHE A 46 -1.39 5.53 -5.81
C PHE A 46 -0.20 5.21 -6.70
N PHE A 47 -0.24 4.07 -7.37
CA PHE A 47 0.79 3.67 -8.31
C PHE A 47 0.26 2.96 -9.55
N MET A 48 1.11 2.94 -10.57
CA MET A 48 0.97 2.13 -11.76
C MET A 48 2.33 1.51 -12.12
N LEU A 49 2.35 0.19 -12.31
CA LEU A 49 3.43 -0.53 -12.99
C LEU A 49 2.95 -0.82 -14.41
N GLU A 50 3.37 0.03 -15.33
CA GLU A 50 3.09 -0.14 -16.75
C GLU A 50 3.91 -1.29 -17.31
N HIS A 51 3.31 -2.10 -18.17
CA HIS A 51 3.99 -3.20 -18.87
C HIS A 51 4.56 -4.29 -17.96
N TYR A 52 4.10 -4.40 -16.71
CA TYR A 52 4.58 -5.36 -15.71
C TYR A 52 4.54 -6.83 -16.19
N TYR A 53 3.41 -7.26 -16.77
CA TYR A 53 3.26 -8.63 -17.29
C TYR A 53 3.62 -8.76 -18.78
N SER A 54 4.52 -7.90 -19.27
CA SER A 54 4.92 -7.87 -20.68
C SER A 54 6.44 -8.04 -20.83
N PRO A 55 6.95 -8.34 -22.03
CA PRO A 55 8.39 -8.39 -22.28
C PRO A 55 9.06 -7.00 -22.31
N HIS A 56 8.29 -5.91 -22.23
CA HIS A 56 8.82 -4.54 -22.20
C HIS A 56 9.32 -4.17 -20.80
N GLU A 57 10.17 -3.15 -20.74
CA GLU A 57 10.62 -2.61 -19.46
C GLU A 57 9.44 -2.06 -18.65
N THR A 58 9.39 -2.42 -17.36
CA THR A 58 8.35 -1.94 -16.45
C THR A 58 8.65 -0.52 -15.97
N ALA A 59 7.80 0.42 -16.39
CA ALA A 59 7.79 1.78 -15.87
C ALA A 59 6.96 1.83 -14.58
N PHE A 60 7.51 2.45 -13.54
CA PHE A 60 6.84 2.61 -12.25
C PHE A 60 6.46 4.08 -12.07
N TYR A 61 5.16 4.34 -12.03
CA TYR A 61 4.59 5.64 -11.74
C TYR A 61 3.95 5.64 -10.36
N ARG A 62 4.00 6.78 -9.68
CA ARG A 62 3.26 7.01 -8.43
C ARG A 62 2.76 8.44 -8.32
N THR A 63 1.74 8.66 -7.52
CA THR A 63 1.32 10.01 -7.10
C THR A 63 2.33 10.60 -6.12
N ILE A 64 2.42 11.93 -6.08
CA ILE A 64 3.21 12.65 -5.08
C ILE A 64 2.51 12.59 -3.71
N GLY A 65 1.19 12.76 -3.69
CA GLY A 65 0.36 12.67 -2.49
C GLY A 65 -0.52 11.42 -2.47
N ASP A 66 -1.57 11.48 -1.65
CA ASP A 66 -2.47 10.38 -1.34
C ASP A 66 -3.78 10.40 -2.15
N ASP A 67 -3.92 11.34 -3.08
CA ASP A 67 -5.06 11.44 -4.01
C ASP A 67 -4.66 10.89 -5.40
N VAL A 68 -5.55 10.15 -6.06
CA VAL A 68 -5.31 9.59 -7.40
C VAL A 68 -5.17 10.68 -8.48
N TYR A 69 -5.74 11.86 -8.23
CA TYR A 69 -5.71 13.02 -9.12
C TYR A 69 -4.53 13.97 -8.83
N ASP A 70 -3.70 13.66 -7.83
CA ASP A 70 -2.45 14.37 -7.61
C ASP A 70 -1.50 14.22 -8.81
N ASP A 71 -0.47 15.05 -8.84
CA ASP A 71 0.61 14.94 -9.82
C ASP A 71 1.30 13.57 -9.74
N TRP A 72 1.61 13.04 -10.91
CA TRP A 72 2.29 11.75 -11.06
C TRP A 72 3.76 11.93 -11.42
N VAL A 73 4.59 11.08 -10.84
CA VAL A 73 6.02 10.99 -11.15
C VAL A 73 6.36 9.61 -11.66
N LEU A 74 7.29 9.53 -12.61
CA LEU A 74 7.98 8.28 -12.94
C LEU A 74 9.06 8.05 -11.88
N ALA A 75 8.88 7.02 -11.07
CA ALA A 75 9.83 6.55 -10.05
C ALA A 75 10.99 5.79 -10.71
N TYR A 76 11.86 6.55 -11.38
CA TYR A 76 13.06 6.07 -12.05
C TYR A 76 14.30 6.28 -11.16
N PRO A 77 15.02 5.24 -10.71
CA PRO A 77 16.26 5.47 -9.96
C PRO A 77 17.34 6.12 -10.86
N PRO A 78 18.05 7.19 -10.43
CA PRO A 78 18.07 7.80 -9.10
C PRO A 78 17.24 9.11 -8.95
N ARG A 79 16.40 9.48 -9.92
CA ARG A 79 15.64 10.74 -9.91
C ARG A 79 14.23 10.54 -10.43
N GLU A 80 13.26 11.02 -9.67
CA GLU A 80 11.88 11.09 -10.10
C GLU A 80 11.75 12.09 -11.26
N ILE A 81 10.97 11.71 -12.26
CA ILE A 81 10.65 12.55 -13.41
C ILE A 81 9.18 12.94 -13.30
N GLU A 82 8.92 14.23 -13.07
CA GLU A 82 7.56 14.78 -13.08
C GLU A 82 6.95 14.61 -14.48
N LEU A 83 5.75 14.03 -14.54
CA LEU A 83 5.00 13.90 -15.80
C LEU A 83 4.21 15.18 -16.14
N GLY A 84 4.16 16.14 -15.20
CA GLY A 84 3.23 17.27 -15.23
C GLY A 84 1.78 16.82 -15.03
N ALA A 85 0.82 17.64 -15.47
CA ALA A 85 -0.62 17.43 -15.26
C ALA A 85 -1.25 16.27 -16.08
N ARG A 86 -0.45 15.32 -16.59
CA ARG A 86 -0.97 14.16 -17.33
C ARG A 86 -0.90 12.92 -16.45
N SER A 87 -2.07 12.47 -16.01
CA SER A 87 -2.18 11.16 -15.35
C SER A 87 -1.77 10.04 -16.31
N PRO A 88 -0.96 9.06 -15.87
CA PRO A 88 -0.63 7.87 -16.66
C PRO A 88 -1.80 6.88 -16.71
N LEU A 89 -2.86 7.11 -15.95
CA LEU A 89 -3.99 6.20 -15.86
C LEU A 89 -4.90 6.32 -17.10
N PRO A 90 -5.34 5.19 -17.68
CA PRO A 90 -6.42 5.18 -18.65
C PRO A 90 -7.72 5.75 -18.07
N GLU A 91 -8.60 6.22 -18.95
CA GLU A 91 -9.91 6.75 -18.56
C GLU A 91 -10.71 5.73 -17.72
N GLY A 92 -11.27 6.18 -16.59
CA GLY A 92 -12.07 5.34 -15.68
C GLY A 92 -11.27 4.48 -14.68
N VAL A 93 -9.96 4.30 -14.87
CA VAL A 93 -9.11 3.54 -13.92
C VAL A 93 -8.97 4.27 -12.59
N GLY A 94 -8.87 5.60 -12.60
CA GLY A 94 -8.79 6.42 -11.38
C GLY A 94 -9.94 6.16 -10.40
N HIS A 95 -11.18 6.28 -10.87
CA HIS A 95 -12.36 5.98 -10.04
C HIS A 95 -12.44 4.53 -9.56
N ALA A 96 -11.95 3.57 -10.35
CA ALA A 96 -11.89 2.18 -9.92
C ALA A 96 -10.87 1.99 -8.78
N LEU A 97 -9.73 2.67 -8.86
CA LEU A 97 -8.69 2.66 -7.84
C LEU A 97 -9.14 3.30 -6.53
N GLU A 98 -9.77 4.48 -6.59
CA GLU A 98 -10.31 5.15 -5.39
C GLU A 98 -11.30 4.24 -4.67
N ARG A 99 -12.29 3.69 -5.40
CA ARG A 99 -13.27 2.79 -4.79
C ARG A 99 -12.64 1.54 -4.19
N ALA A 100 -11.61 0.99 -4.83
CA ALA A 100 -10.89 -0.17 -4.31
C ALA A 100 -10.08 0.19 -3.06
N GLN A 101 -9.47 1.38 -3.03
CA GLN A 101 -8.72 1.89 -1.89
C GLN A 101 -9.65 2.18 -0.71
N ASP A 102 -10.78 2.84 -0.91
CA ASP A 102 -11.80 3.07 0.11
C ASP A 102 -12.29 1.75 0.73
N ALA A 103 -12.62 0.77 -0.11
CA ALA A 103 -13.09 -0.54 0.34
C ALA A 103 -11.99 -1.28 1.13
N PHE A 104 -10.74 -1.23 0.64
CA PHE A 104 -9.60 -1.82 1.32
C PHE A 104 -9.35 -1.17 2.69
N VAL A 105 -9.34 0.16 2.75
CA VAL A 105 -9.15 0.92 3.99
C VAL A 105 -10.25 0.58 5.00
N ALA A 106 -11.51 0.64 4.60
CA ALA A 106 -12.64 0.35 5.48
C ALA A 106 -12.64 -1.10 5.99
N GLU A 107 -12.16 -2.05 5.17
CA GLU A 107 -12.06 -3.44 5.58
C GLU A 107 -10.85 -3.68 6.52
N TRP A 108 -9.69 -3.13 6.20
CA TRP A 108 -8.42 -3.60 6.77
C TRP A 108 -7.75 -2.63 7.72
N LEU A 109 -7.93 -1.33 7.55
CA LEU A 109 -7.13 -0.33 8.27
C LEU A 109 -7.93 0.36 9.37
N VAL A 110 -7.20 0.83 10.37
CA VAL A 110 -7.67 1.69 11.45
C VAL A 110 -6.69 2.86 11.55
N TYR A 111 -7.20 4.09 11.64
CA TYR A 111 -6.36 5.29 11.82
C TYR A 111 -6.46 5.77 13.25
N ARG A 112 -5.31 6.11 13.86
CA ARG A 112 -5.23 6.52 15.26
C ARG A 112 -6.05 7.77 15.57
N ASP A 113 -6.07 8.71 14.63
CA ASP A 113 -6.69 10.03 14.80
C ASP A 113 -8.15 10.07 14.32
N ASP A 114 -8.67 8.94 13.82
CA ASP A 114 -10.07 8.83 13.40
C ASP A 114 -10.99 8.51 14.61
N PRO A 115 -11.99 9.36 14.92
CA PRO A 115 -12.94 9.10 16.00
C PRO A 115 -13.72 7.79 15.84
N ALA A 116 -14.00 7.35 14.61
CA ALA A 116 -14.71 6.09 14.36
C ALA A 116 -13.87 4.86 14.76
N SER A 117 -12.55 5.05 14.89
CA SER A 117 -11.57 4.03 15.23
C SER A 117 -11.31 3.87 16.74
N ALA A 118 -12.03 4.60 17.60
CA ALA A 118 -11.76 4.64 19.05
C ALA A 118 -11.76 3.26 19.74
N ALA A 119 -12.63 2.35 19.32
CA ALA A 119 -12.70 1.00 19.88
C ALA A 119 -11.46 0.15 19.53
N ASP A 120 -11.01 0.20 18.27
CA ASP A 120 -9.78 -0.45 17.83
C ASP A 120 -8.56 0.16 18.52
N VAL A 121 -8.49 1.50 18.65
CA VAL A 121 -7.39 2.19 19.35
C VAL A 121 -7.25 1.71 20.80
N GLU A 122 -8.36 1.58 21.53
CA GLU A 122 -8.36 1.05 22.89
C GLU A 122 -7.95 -0.43 22.92
N TRP A 123 -8.39 -1.22 21.94
CA TRP A 123 -8.02 -2.62 21.81
C TRP A 123 -6.51 -2.83 21.65
N TYR A 124 -5.85 -1.99 20.82
CA TYR A 124 -4.40 -1.97 20.64
C TYR A 124 -3.68 -1.60 21.95
N ARG A 125 -4.16 -0.54 22.61
CA ARG A 125 -3.62 -0.06 23.89
C ARG A 125 -3.66 -1.14 24.97
N ALA A 126 -4.80 -1.81 25.13
CA ALA A 126 -4.99 -2.86 26.14
C ALA A 126 -4.05 -4.06 25.95
N ARG A 127 -3.49 -4.25 24.76
CA ARG A 127 -2.57 -5.34 24.41
C ARG A 127 -1.12 -4.90 24.27
N ASN A 128 -0.83 -3.62 24.55
CA ASN A 128 0.48 -3.00 24.32
C ASN A 128 0.98 -3.18 22.88
N LEU A 129 0.06 -3.21 21.91
CA LEU A 129 0.41 -3.32 20.49
C LEU A 129 0.65 -1.92 19.88
N PRO A 130 1.66 -1.76 19.01
CA PRO A 130 1.97 -0.47 18.40
C PRO A 130 0.90 -0.06 17.39
N LEU A 131 0.48 1.21 17.52
CA LEU A 131 -0.42 1.93 16.63
C LEU A 131 0.09 3.37 16.48
N ALA A 132 1.06 3.58 15.58
CA ALA A 132 1.71 4.89 15.40
C ALA A 132 0.78 5.89 14.69
N HIS A 133 0.45 5.61 13.42
CA HIS A 133 -0.43 6.42 12.57
C HIS A 133 -1.65 5.62 12.12
N ALA A 134 -1.40 4.45 11.53
CA ALA A 134 -2.40 3.49 11.14
C ALA A 134 -2.04 2.09 11.67
N GLY A 135 -3.05 1.25 11.78
CA GLY A 135 -2.95 -0.14 12.17
C GLY A 135 -3.85 -1.00 11.31
N ILE A 136 -3.93 -2.28 11.67
CA ILE A 136 -4.85 -3.25 11.07
C ILE A 136 -6.07 -3.39 11.98
N ARG A 137 -7.28 -3.44 11.44
CA ARG A 137 -8.49 -3.64 12.26
C ARG A 137 -8.37 -4.87 13.16
N CYS A 138 -8.84 -4.77 14.40
CA CYS A 138 -8.58 -5.79 15.42
C CYS A 138 -9.15 -7.18 15.06
N ASP A 139 -10.25 -7.23 14.32
CA ASP A 139 -10.88 -8.45 13.80
C ASP A 139 -10.11 -9.06 12.62
N LYS A 140 -9.30 -8.27 11.91
CA LYS A 140 -8.46 -8.73 10.80
C LYS A 140 -7.06 -9.15 11.23
N LEU A 141 -6.57 -8.67 12.38
CA LEU A 141 -5.23 -9.00 12.86
C LEU A 141 -4.96 -10.52 12.94
N PRO A 142 -5.89 -11.38 13.40
CA PRO A 142 -5.70 -12.83 13.41
C PRO A 142 -5.56 -13.49 12.02
N LYS A 143 -5.83 -12.77 10.94
CA LYS A 143 -5.62 -13.27 9.57
C LYS A 143 -4.15 -13.21 9.15
N LEU A 144 -3.31 -12.49 9.88
CA LEU A 144 -1.88 -12.41 9.58
C LEU A 144 -1.18 -13.69 10.03
N THR A 145 -0.17 -14.09 9.26
CA THR A 145 0.70 -15.21 9.61
C THR A 145 1.78 -14.74 10.58
N GLU A 146 1.74 -15.25 11.80
CA GLU A 146 2.68 -14.93 12.89
C GLU A 146 3.98 -15.77 12.82
N ALA A 147 4.56 -15.92 11.62
CA ALA A 147 5.71 -16.81 11.43
C ALA A 147 7.08 -16.13 11.68
N GLN A 148 7.12 -14.80 11.75
CA GLN A 148 8.37 -14.01 11.80
C GLN A 148 8.20 -12.76 12.68
N LEU A 149 9.29 -11.99 12.84
CA LEU A 149 9.29 -10.67 13.49
C LEU A 149 8.26 -9.70 12.87
N THR A 150 7.92 -9.93 11.60
CA THR A 150 6.87 -9.21 10.89
C THR A 150 5.75 -10.17 10.57
N TRP A 151 4.56 -9.88 11.09
CA TRP A 151 3.32 -10.57 10.75
C TRP A 151 2.88 -10.10 9.37
N THR A 152 2.54 -11.03 8.49
CA THR A 152 2.16 -10.69 7.11
C THR A 152 0.85 -11.33 6.70
N TYR A 153 0.12 -10.65 5.82
CA TYR A 153 -1.02 -11.20 5.11
C TYR A 153 -0.83 -10.94 3.62
N ALA A 154 -1.10 -11.94 2.81
CA ALA A 154 -1.18 -11.84 1.37
C ALA A 154 -2.48 -12.47 0.91
N SER A 155 -3.22 -11.77 0.05
CA SER A 155 -4.42 -12.35 -0.57
C SER A 155 -4.03 -13.54 -1.44
N PRO A 156 -4.84 -14.61 -1.52
CA PRO A 156 -4.48 -15.81 -2.30
C PRO A 156 -4.20 -15.56 -3.78
N THR A 157 -4.77 -14.50 -4.35
CA THR A 157 -4.63 -14.10 -5.74
C THR A 157 -3.47 -13.13 -6.00
N LEU A 158 -2.76 -12.71 -4.95
CA LEU A 158 -1.67 -11.75 -5.07
C LEU A 158 -0.42 -12.39 -5.66
N ASP A 159 0.10 -11.81 -6.74
CA ASP A 159 1.48 -12.06 -7.17
C ASP A 159 2.46 -11.28 -6.28
N LEU A 160 3.19 -11.99 -5.42
CA LEU A 160 4.16 -11.41 -4.49
C LEU A 160 5.33 -10.71 -5.22
N ASN A 161 5.60 -11.05 -6.49
CA ASN A 161 6.62 -10.35 -7.26
C ASN A 161 6.28 -8.87 -7.49
N ILE A 162 5.00 -8.48 -7.40
CA ILE A 162 4.59 -7.08 -7.47
C ILE A 162 5.12 -6.35 -6.25
N VAL A 163 4.95 -6.93 -5.06
CA VAL A 163 5.46 -6.36 -3.80
C VAL A 163 6.99 -6.27 -3.83
N ASP A 164 7.68 -7.29 -4.32
CA ASP A 164 9.13 -7.26 -4.48
C ASP A 164 9.61 -6.22 -5.50
N CYS A 165 8.83 -5.97 -6.55
CA CYS A 165 9.10 -4.90 -7.51
C CYS A 165 8.98 -3.53 -6.85
N LEU A 166 7.89 -3.28 -6.12
CA LEU A 166 7.64 -2.04 -5.39
C LEU A 166 8.73 -1.79 -4.36
N ARG A 167 9.12 -2.81 -3.58
CA ARG A 167 10.16 -2.72 -2.55
C ARG A 167 11.48 -2.15 -3.02
N LYS A 168 11.85 -2.39 -4.29
CA LYS A 168 13.10 -1.91 -4.86
C LYS A 168 13.09 -0.41 -5.17
N ARG A 169 11.93 0.22 -5.24
CA ARG A 169 11.76 1.57 -5.82
C ARG A 169 10.86 2.51 -5.01
N TRP A 170 10.05 2.00 -4.09
CA TRP A 170 9.13 2.82 -3.30
C TRP A 170 9.83 3.51 -2.11
N PRO A 171 9.20 4.51 -1.47
CA PRO A 171 9.82 5.24 -0.37
C PRO A 171 9.64 4.58 1.00
N LEU A 172 8.87 3.48 1.12
CA LEU A 172 8.54 2.89 2.42
C LEU A 172 9.76 2.27 3.12
N ASP A 173 9.83 2.45 4.44
CA ASP A 173 10.89 1.88 5.29
C ASP A 173 10.86 0.34 5.29
N PHE A 174 9.73 -0.28 4.94
CA PHE A 174 9.58 -1.73 4.73
C PHE A 174 10.55 -2.30 3.68
N ALA A 175 11.05 -1.47 2.76
CA ALA A 175 12.10 -1.86 1.82
C ALA A 175 13.43 -2.22 2.50
N LEU A 176 13.71 -1.65 3.68
CA LEU A 176 15.01 -1.70 4.34
C LEU A 176 15.15 -2.81 5.41
N ALA A 177 14.11 -3.62 5.61
CA ALA A 177 14.17 -4.81 6.46
C ALA A 177 14.40 -6.06 5.60
N ALA A 178 15.65 -6.30 5.22
CA ALA A 178 16.14 -7.58 4.69
C ALA A 178 17.46 -7.92 5.38
#